data_AF-A0A3C7Z8C5-F1
#
_entry.id   AF-A0A3C7Z8C5-F1
#
_cell.length_a   1.000
_cell.length_b   1.000
_cell.length_c   1.000
_cell.angle_alpha   90.00
_cell.angle_beta   90.00
_cell.angle_gamma   90.00
#
_symmetry.space_group_name_H-M   'P 1'
#
loop_
_entity.id
_entity.type
_entity.pdbx_description
1 polymer ?
#
loop_
_entity_poly.entity_id
_entity_poly.type
_entity_poly.pdbx_seq_one_letter_code
_entity_poly.pdbx_strand_id
1 'polypeptide(L)'
;MIRTRVQRASHHSFVPTTTRHGFTIVELLIVIVVIAILASITIVAYTGVQANARDSIRKSDLASLQKALEINFLDEGAYTQPENRASDCSNDGGTDWASDSDLRDLITQSIIPSLPVDPVNDSTYRYCYEVNNANDMGYAQPGRAYDLCATLELGGNYCINKRT
;
A
#
# COMPACT_ATOMS: atom_id res chain seq x y z
N MET A 1 -60.36 -79.45 -18.47
CA MET A 1 -60.09 -78.40 -17.46
C MET A 1 -58.90 -77.58 -17.92
N ILE A 2 -59.00 -76.27 -17.78
CA ILE A 2 -58.46 -75.20 -18.64
C ILE A 2 -56.96 -74.93 -18.38
N ARG A 3 -56.16 -74.79 -19.44
CA ARG A 3 -54.81 -74.20 -19.38
C ARG A 3 -54.89 -72.73 -19.81
N THR A 4 -54.94 -71.82 -18.85
CA THR A 4 -54.94 -70.37 -19.09
C THR A 4 -53.53 -69.91 -19.43
N ARG A 5 -53.32 -69.39 -20.65
CA ARG A 5 -52.07 -68.69 -21.01
C ARG A 5 -52.09 -67.30 -20.37
N VAL A 6 -51.19 -67.06 -19.43
CA VAL A 6 -50.89 -65.70 -18.93
C VAL A 6 -50.11 -64.97 -20.02
N GLN A 7 -50.72 -63.95 -20.63
CA GLN A 7 -50.00 -63.04 -21.51
C GLN A 7 -49.26 -62.00 -20.66
N ARG A 8 -47.93 -61.98 -20.82
CA ARG A 8 -47.03 -61.06 -20.13
C ARG A 8 -47.12 -59.69 -20.80
N ALA A 9 -47.71 -58.70 -20.14
CA ALA A 9 -47.71 -57.31 -20.60
C ALA A 9 -46.28 -56.74 -20.51
N SER A 10 -45.76 -56.24 -21.64
CA SER A 10 -44.49 -55.54 -21.72
C SER A 10 -44.66 -54.10 -21.26
N HIS A 11 -44.05 -53.75 -20.13
CA HIS A 11 -44.00 -52.41 -19.58
C HIS A 11 -42.94 -51.60 -20.35
N HIS A 12 -43.34 -50.69 -21.24
CA HIS A 12 -42.42 -49.73 -21.86
C HIS A 12 -42.23 -48.54 -20.92
N SER A 13 -41.10 -48.53 -20.21
CA SER A 13 -40.67 -47.40 -19.37
C SER A 13 -40.19 -46.25 -20.27
N PHE A 14 -40.90 -45.12 -20.23
CA PHE A 14 -40.51 -43.88 -20.88
C PHE A 14 -39.32 -43.27 -20.15
N VAL A 15 -38.13 -43.32 -20.77
CA VAL A 15 -36.91 -42.66 -20.25
C VAL A 15 -36.84 -41.25 -20.86
N PRO A 16 -36.96 -40.18 -20.06
CA PRO A 16 -36.82 -38.82 -20.59
C PRO A 16 -35.34 -38.56 -20.94
N THR A 17 -35.05 -38.36 -22.22
CA THR A 17 -33.73 -37.94 -22.69
C THR A 17 -33.58 -36.44 -22.46
N THR A 18 -32.71 -36.05 -21.53
CA THR A 18 -32.31 -34.64 -21.38
C THR A 18 -31.45 -34.23 -22.57
N THR A 19 -31.93 -33.27 -23.37
CA THR A 19 -31.16 -32.69 -24.47
C THR A 19 -29.97 -31.92 -23.89
N ARG A 20 -28.76 -32.44 -24.11
CA ARG A 20 -27.53 -31.70 -23.77
C ARG A 20 -27.32 -30.60 -24.81
N HIS A 21 -27.51 -29.36 -24.40
CA HIS A 21 -27.09 -28.20 -25.20
C HIS A 21 -25.58 -28.04 -25.06
N GLY A 22 -24.88 -28.11 -26.19
CA GLY A 22 -23.45 -27.82 -26.27
C GLY A 22 -23.22 -26.34 -26.60
N PHE A 23 -22.17 -25.75 -26.03
CA PHE A 23 -21.71 -24.42 -26.42
C PHE A 23 -21.26 -24.41 -27.87
N THR A 24 -21.58 -23.36 -28.60
CA THR A 24 -21.08 -23.18 -29.97
C THR A 24 -19.62 -22.74 -29.95
N ILE A 25 -18.85 -23.10 -30.98
CA ILE A 25 -17.46 -22.63 -31.13
C ILE A 25 -17.43 -21.10 -31.22
N VAL A 26 -18.45 -20.51 -31.85
CA VAL A 26 -18.59 -19.06 -31.98
C VAL A 26 -18.82 -18.39 -30.62
N GLU A 27 -19.62 -19.00 -29.74
CA GLU A 27 -19.79 -18.52 -28.35
C GLU A 27 -18.46 -18.47 -27.61
N LEU A 28 -17.66 -19.53 -27.70
CA LEU A 28 -16.37 -19.55 -27.01
C LEU A 28 -15.39 -18.53 -27.61
N LEU A 29 -15.43 -18.34 -28.93
CA LEU A 29 -14.60 -17.38 -29.64
C LEU A 29 -14.91 -15.93 -29.22
N ILE A 30 -16.19 -15.54 -29.14
CA ILE A 30 -16.54 -14.17 -28.74
C ILE A 30 -16.16 -13.91 -27.28
N VAL A 31 -16.27 -14.91 -26.41
CA VAL A 31 -15.96 -14.77 -24.98
C VAL A 31 -14.47 -14.47 -24.78
N ILE A 32 -13.59 -15.20 -25.45
CA ILE A 32 -12.14 -14.94 -25.32
C ILE A 32 -11.75 -13.57 -25.90
N VAL A 33 -12.43 -13.13 -26.97
CA VAL A 33 -12.21 -11.79 -27.55
C VAL A 33 -12.63 -10.70 -26.56
N VAL A 34 -13.81 -10.85 -25.94
CA VAL A 34 -14.30 -9.89 -24.94
C VAL A 34 -13.39 -9.86 -23.71
N ILE A 35 -12.96 -11.02 -23.21
CA ILE A 35 -12.02 -11.08 -22.07
C ILE A 35 -10.69 -10.41 -22.43
N ALA A 36 -10.17 -10.62 -23.64
CA ALA A 36 -8.92 -9.98 -24.09
C ALA A 36 -9.04 -8.45 -24.12
N ILE A 37 -10.16 -7.91 -24.63
CA ILE A 37 -10.41 -6.46 -24.65
C ILE A 37 -10.52 -5.92 -23.23
N LEU A 38 -11.34 -6.53 -22.38
CA LEU A 38 -11.54 -6.08 -21.00
C LEU A 38 -10.23 -6.15 -20.19
N ALA A 39 -9.46 -7.22 -20.34
CA ALA A 39 -8.17 -7.38 -19.67
C ALA A 39 -7.16 -6.28 -20.05
N SER A 40 -7.14 -5.86 -21.31
CA SER A 40 -6.24 -4.79 -21.75
C SER A 40 -6.55 -3.44 -21.08
N ILE A 41 -7.83 -3.10 -20.90
CA ILE A 41 -8.26 -1.84 -20.28
C ILE A 41 -8.02 -1.87 -18.77
N THR A 42 -8.31 -2.99 -18.11
CA THR A 42 -8.21 -3.08 -16.64
C THR A 42 -6.78 -2.96 -16.13
N ILE A 43 -5.78 -3.48 -16.86
CA ILE A 43 -4.37 -3.40 -16.46
C ILE A 43 -3.90 -1.94 -16.34
N VAL A 44 -4.26 -1.10 -17.31
CA VAL A 44 -3.84 0.32 -17.33
C VAL A 44 -4.50 1.11 -16.19
N ALA A 45 -5.77 0.83 -15.90
CA ALA A 45 -6.47 1.49 -14.80
C ALA A 45 -5.94 1.05 -13.41
N TYR A 46 -5.51 -0.19 -13.29
CA TYR A 46 -5.11 -0.79 -12.01
C TYR A 46 -3.82 -0.18 -11.43
N THR A 47 -2.87 0.21 -12.28
CA THR A 47 -1.59 0.80 -11.83
C THR A 47 -1.79 2.16 -11.15
N GLY A 48 -2.64 3.03 -11.71
CA GLY A 48 -2.93 4.34 -11.13
C GLY A 48 -3.68 4.26 -9.80
N VAL A 49 -4.61 3.31 -9.65
CA VAL A 49 -5.34 3.09 -8.38
C VAL A 49 -4.39 2.63 -7.28
N GLN A 50 -3.47 1.71 -7.58
CA GLN A 50 -2.48 1.27 -6.61
C GLN A 50 -1.55 2.41 -6.15
N ALA A 51 -1.07 3.22 -7.10
CA ALA A 51 -0.22 4.37 -6.79
C ALA A 51 -0.93 5.37 -5.86
N ASN A 52 -2.20 5.68 -6.13
CA ASN A 52 -3.00 6.55 -5.27
C ASN A 52 -3.23 5.98 -3.86
N ALA A 53 -3.42 4.66 -3.76
CA ALA A 53 -3.56 3.98 -2.48
C ALA A 53 -2.25 4.06 -1.67
N ARG A 54 -1.10 3.83 -2.31
CA ARG A 54 0.23 3.97 -1.68
C ARG A 54 0.48 5.42 -1.25
N ASP A 55 0.17 6.40 -2.08
CA ASP A 55 0.27 7.83 -1.72
C ASP A 55 -0.60 8.21 -0.52
N SER A 56 -1.77 7.60 -0.39
CA SER A 56 -2.64 7.80 0.78
C SER A 56 -2.04 7.21 2.06
N ILE A 57 -1.38 6.05 1.95
CA ILE A 57 -0.63 5.43 3.06
C ILE A 57 0.52 6.36 3.47
N ARG A 58 1.33 6.84 2.51
CA ARG A 58 2.44 7.78 2.76
C ARG A 58 2.00 8.99 3.58
N LYS A 59 0.92 9.65 3.16
CA LYS A 59 0.37 10.82 3.87
C LYS A 59 -0.10 10.48 5.29
N SER A 60 -0.75 9.33 5.46
CA SER A 60 -1.22 8.86 6.78
C SER A 60 -0.06 8.55 7.72
N ASP A 61 1.00 7.93 7.19
CA ASP A 61 2.21 7.59 7.94
C ASP A 61 2.93 8.85 8.40
N LEU A 62 3.13 9.84 7.50
CA LEU A 62 3.73 11.11 7.88
C LEU A 62 2.90 11.86 8.94
N ALA A 63 1.57 11.85 8.83
CA ALA A 63 0.71 12.47 9.84
C ALA A 63 0.78 11.76 11.20
N SER A 64 1.01 10.45 11.20
CA SER A 64 1.18 9.67 12.44
C SER A 64 2.54 9.94 13.09
N LEU A 65 3.60 10.02 12.28
CA LEU A 65 4.93 10.41 12.73
C LEU A 65 4.96 11.84 13.25
N GLN A 66 4.30 12.79 12.59
CA GLN A 66 4.15 14.15 13.10
C GLN A 66 3.58 14.15 14.52
N LYS A 67 2.51 13.40 14.78
CA LYS A 67 1.93 13.34 16.13
C LYS A 67 2.90 12.76 17.15
N ALA A 68 3.64 11.72 16.78
CA ALA A 68 4.66 11.13 17.64
C ALA A 68 5.78 12.13 17.97
N LEU A 69 6.23 12.90 16.98
CA LEU A 69 7.21 13.97 17.16
C LEU A 69 6.69 15.08 18.08
N GLU A 70 5.43 15.49 17.95
CA GLU A 70 4.84 16.48 18.86
C GLU A 70 4.72 15.94 20.29
N ILE A 71 4.45 14.64 20.48
CA ILE A 71 4.45 14.01 21.82
C ILE A 71 5.87 14.04 22.41
N ASN A 72 6.87 13.59 21.63
CA ASN A 72 8.28 13.64 22.04
C ASN A 72 8.72 15.07 22.44
N PHE A 73 8.31 16.08 21.68
CA PHE A 73 8.59 17.48 22.01
C PHE A 73 8.00 17.93 23.34
N LEU A 74 6.82 17.43 23.73
CA LEU A 74 6.22 17.75 25.02
C LEU A 74 7.00 17.16 26.19
N ASP A 75 7.63 16.00 25.99
CA ASP A 75 8.36 15.29 27.04
C ASP A 75 9.83 15.77 27.15
N GLU A 76 10.51 15.95 26.02
CA GLU A 76 11.95 16.28 25.98
C GLU A 76 12.21 17.79 25.79
N GLY A 77 11.19 18.52 25.36
CA GLY A 77 11.31 19.93 25.04
C GLY A 77 12.13 20.18 23.77
N ALA A 78 12.41 19.17 22.96
CA ALA A 78 13.05 19.24 21.64
C ALA A 78 12.58 18.05 20.78
N TYR A 79 12.61 18.18 19.45
CA TYR A 79 12.44 17.04 18.56
C TYR A 79 13.74 16.23 18.51
N THR A 80 13.64 14.90 18.38
CA THR A 80 14.80 14.00 18.26
C THR A 80 15.77 14.46 17.17
N GLN A 81 17.07 14.54 17.47
CA GLN A 81 18.09 15.15 16.59
C GLN A 81 19.23 14.17 16.33
N PRO A 82 19.85 14.22 15.14
CA PRO A 82 21.05 13.45 14.86
C PRO A 82 22.20 13.91 15.74
N GLU A 83 22.67 12.98 16.58
CA GLU A 83 23.94 13.15 17.26
C GLU A 83 25.11 13.25 16.26
N ASN A 84 24.94 12.75 15.03
CA ASN A 84 25.88 12.92 13.92
C ASN A 84 25.17 13.07 12.56
N ARG A 85 25.18 14.31 12.03
CA ARG A 85 24.75 14.83 10.70
C ARG A 85 24.57 13.84 9.51
N ALA A 86 23.61 12.94 9.54
CA ALA A 86 23.03 12.39 8.32
C ALA A 86 21.55 12.74 8.33
N SER A 87 21.17 13.79 7.60
CA SER A 87 19.78 14.00 7.22
C SER A 87 19.30 12.73 6.51
N ASP A 88 18.25 12.08 7.01
CA ASP A 88 17.66 10.92 6.31
C ASP A 88 17.17 11.31 4.90
N CYS A 89 16.92 12.60 4.70
CA CYS A 89 16.58 13.25 3.43
C CYS A 89 17.72 13.27 2.40
N SER A 90 18.96 13.04 2.82
CA SER A 90 20.16 13.11 1.97
C SER A 90 20.89 11.78 1.80
N ASN A 91 20.37 10.69 2.37
CA ASN A 91 21.02 9.39 2.26
C ASN A 91 21.04 8.88 0.80
N ASP A 92 22.22 8.66 0.24
CA ASP A 92 22.43 8.08 -1.10
C ASP A 92 22.15 6.55 -1.16
N GLY A 93 21.73 5.94 -0.05
CA GLY A 93 21.63 4.48 0.16
C GLY A 93 20.27 3.82 -0.11
N GLY A 94 19.22 4.61 -0.30
CA GLY A 94 18.03 4.18 -1.03
C GLY A 94 16.96 3.32 -0.36
N THR A 95 16.78 3.42 0.97
CA THR A 95 15.62 2.86 1.69
C THR A 95 15.23 3.76 2.87
N ASP A 96 14.06 3.51 3.46
CA ASP A 96 13.59 4.15 4.69
C ASP A 96 14.49 3.87 5.88
N TRP A 97 14.65 4.90 6.71
CA TRP A 97 15.30 4.90 8.03
C TRP A 97 16.67 4.24 8.04
N ALA A 98 17.71 5.06 8.12
CA ALA A 98 19.02 4.52 8.42
C ALA A 98 18.99 3.78 9.78
N SER A 99 19.91 2.84 9.98
CA SER A 99 19.96 2.05 11.23
C SER A 99 20.18 2.93 12.47
N ASP A 100 20.75 4.11 12.23
CA ASP A 100 21.05 5.22 13.13
C ASP A 100 20.03 6.38 12.99
N SER A 101 18.86 6.16 12.40
CA SER A 101 17.81 7.19 12.33
C SER A 101 17.37 7.62 13.73
N ASP A 102 17.27 8.93 13.95
CA ASP A 102 16.93 9.52 15.25
C ASP A 102 15.48 9.26 15.65
N LEU A 103 14.62 8.98 14.67
CA LEU A 103 13.24 8.56 14.94
C LEU A 103 13.16 7.24 15.74
N ARG A 104 14.27 6.50 15.88
CA ARG A 104 14.34 5.34 16.79
C ARG A 104 14.17 5.73 18.26
N ASP A 105 14.45 6.97 18.65
CA ASP A 105 14.15 7.46 20.00
C ASP A 105 12.66 7.38 20.31
N LEU A 106 11.80 7.60 19.31
CA LEU A 106 10.34 7.45 19.48
C LEU A 106 9.95 6.02 19.85
N ILE A 107 10.73 5.02 19.41
CA ILE A 107 10.56 3.62 19.79
C ILE A 107 11.10 3.39 21.20
N THR A 108 12.32 3.87 21.49
CA THR A 108 12.95 3.74 22.81
C THR A 108 12.10 4.38 23.92
N GLN A 109 11.46 5.51 23.63
CA GLN A 109 10.53 6.21 24.52
C GLN A 109 9.13 5.61 24.54
N SER A 110 8.88 4.53 23.80
CA SER A 110 7.57 3.86 23.70
C SER A 110 6.43 4.77 23.20
N ILE A 111 6.74 5.80 22.42
CA ILE A 111 5.74 6.69 21.80
C ILE A 111 5.06 5.98 20.63
N ILE A 112 5.83 5.21 19.86
CA ILE A 112 5.34 4.36 18.75
C ILE A 112 5.95 2.96 18.82
N PRO A 113 5.24 1.92 18.37
CA PRO A 113 5.76 0.55 18.41
C PRO A 113 6.81 0.26 17.33
N SER A 114 6.74 0.94 16.19
CA SER A 114 7.67 0.78 15.07
C SER A 114 7.56 1.99 14.13
N LEU A 115 8.62 2.28 13.40
CA LEU A 115 8.57 3.28 12.34
C LEU A 115 7.82 2.71 11.11
N PRO A 116 6.92 3.49 10.49
CA PRO A 116 6.25 3.10 9.27
C PRO A 116 7.26 3.02 8.12
N VAL A 117 7.04 2.11 7.18
CA VAL A 117 7.90 1.89 6.02
C VAL A 117 7.08 2.17 4.78
N ASP A 118 7.64 2.90 3.82
CA ASP A 118 7.06 3.21 2.54
C ASP A 118 6.62 1.91 1.84
N PRO A 119 5.44 1.88 1.20
CA PRO A 119 4.96 0.67 0.54
C PRO A 119 5.86 0.13 -0.57
N VAL A 120 6.71 0.97 -1.17
CA VAL A 120 7.69 0.58 -2.20
C VAL A 120 9.08 0.47 -1.59
N ASN A 121 9.47 1.44 -0.76
CA ASN A 121 10.73 1.50 -0.02
C ASN A 121 11.96 1.22 -0.91
N ASP A 122 12.26 2.18 -1.79
CA ASP A 122 13.41 2.15 -2.68
C ASP A 122 14.16 3.49 -2.71
N SER A 123 15.11 3.65 -3.64
CA SER A 123 15.94 4.85 -3.71
C SER A 123 15.16 6.13 -4.01
N THR A 124 13.95 6.01 -4.53
CA THR A 124 13.06 7.08 -4.98
C THR A 124 11.90 7.28 -4.01
N TYR A 125 11.24 6.19 -3.62
CA TYR A 125 10.07 6.16 -2.76
C TYR A 125 10.50 5.73 -1.36
N ARG A 126 10.75 6.74 -0.54
CA ARG A 126 11.08 6.58 0.86
C ARG A 126 10.53 7.75 1.67
N TYR A 127 10.41 7.53 2.97
CA TYR A 127 10.26 8.56 3.96
C TYR A 127 11.61 9.14 4.36
N CYS A 128 11.60 10.41 4.71
CA CYS A 128 12.77 11.07 5.20
C CYS A 128 12.42 12.12 6.26
N TYR A 129 13.30 12.24 7.24
CA TYR A 129 13.18 13.14 8.37
C TYR A 129 14.48 13.91 8.55
N GLU A 130 14.37 15.22 8.71
CA GLU A 130 15.51 16.07 9.05
C GLU A 130 15.12 17.09 10.11
N VAL A 131 15.96 17.21 11.12
CA VAL A 131 15.90 18.34 12.04
C VAL A 131 16.64 19.50 11.42
N ASN A 132 15.97 20.66 11.37
CA ASN A 132 16.62 21.91 11.02
C ASN A 132 17.53 22.32 12.18
N ASN A 133 18.82 22.04 12.05
CA ASN A 133 19.80 22.52 12.99
C ASN A 133 19.93 24.06 12.87
N ALA A 134 20.15 24.75 13.99
CA ALA A 134 20.24 26.21 14.07
C ALA A 134 21.29 26.84 13.14
N ASN A 135 22.24 26.04 12.63
CA ASN A 135 23.34 26.45 11.77
C ASN A 135 23.05 26.41 10.25
N ASP A 136 21.92 25.87 9.78
CA ASP A 136 21.63 25.83 8.33
C ASP A 136 20.47 26.74 7.84
N MET A 137 19.60 27.28 8.72
CA MET A 137 18.46 28.12 8.25
C MET A 137 18.00 29.26 9.18
N GLY A 138 18.85 29.76 10.09
CA GLY A 138 18.50 30.95 10.89
C GLY A 138 17.44 30.70 11.97
N TYR A 139 17.22 29.44 12.37
CA TYR A 139 16.40 29.09 13.53
C TYR A 139 17.21 29.26 14.82
N ALA A 140 16.62 29.92 15.81
CA ALA A 140 17.34 30.43 16.99
C ALA A 140 17.78 29.35 17.99
N GLN A 141 17.37 28.08 17.85
CA GLN A 141 17.71 26.97 18.76
C GLN A 141 17.68 25.60 18.04
N PRO A 142 18.62 24.68 18.30
CA PRO A 142 18.62 23.33 17.73
C PRO A 142 17.40 22.50 18.21
N GLY A 143 16.83 21.65 17.35
CA GLY A 143 15.74 20.73 17.71
C GLY A 143 14.37 21.36 17.90
N ARG A 144 14.11 22.54 17.35
CA ARG A 144 12.80 23.22 17.41
C ARG A 144 12.02 23.19 16.09
N ALA A 145 12.66 22.71 15.04
CA ALA A 145 12.13 22.68 13.69
C ALA A 145 12.54 21.38 13.01
N TYR A 146 11.67 20.85 12.17
CA TYR A 146 11.93 19.65 11.40
C TYR A 146 11.18 19.71 10.06
N ASP A 147 11.67 18.94 9.10
CA ASP A 147 10.98 18.58 7.87
C ASP A 147 10.83 17.06 7.81
N LEU A 148 9.62 16.60 7.52
CA LEU A 148 9.26 15.19 7.37
C LEU A 148 8.60 15.03 5.99
N CYS A 149 9.22 14.26 5.10
CA CYS A 149 8.82 14.22 3.69
C CYS A 149 8.69 12.79 3.15
N ALA A 150 7.92 12.67 2.07
CA ALA A 150 7.80 11.47 1.25
C ALA A 150 7.66 11.87 -0.23
N THR A 151 8.26 11.09 -1.14
CA THR A 151 8.01 11.22 -2.58
C THR A 151 6.71 10.49 -2.95
N LEU A 152 5.78 11.16 -3.62
CA LEU A 152 4.54 10.53 -4.09
C LEU A 152 4.72 9.93 -5.49
N GLU A 153 3.93 8.92 -5.83
CA GLU A 153 3.94 8.30 -7.16
C GLU A 153 3.13 9.10 -8.18
N LEU A 154 2.07 9.78 -7.73
CA LEU A 154 1.18 10.58 -8.58
C LEU A 154 1.41 12.08 -8.47
N GLY A 155 2.45 12.52 -7.74
CA GLY A 155 2.76 13.92 -7.50
C GLY A 155 4.15 14.10 -6.93
N GLY A 156 4.64 15.34 -6.83
CA GLY A 156 5.97 15.62 -6.26
C GLY A 156 6.08 15.29 -4.77
N ASN A 157 7.01 15.93 -4.08
CA ASN A 157 7.26 15.65 -2.68
C ASN A 157 6.11 16.17 -1.80
N TYR A 158 5.69 15.35 -0.84
CA TYR A 158 4.76 15.74 0.22
C TYR A 158 5.53 15.87 1.53
N CYS A 159 5.56 17.07 2.08
CA CYS A 159 6.30 17.40 3.29
C CYS A 159 5.37 17.99 4.35
N ILE A 160 5.59 17.57 5.59
CA ILE A 160 5.04 18.17 6.80
C ILE A 160 6.22 18.77 7.55
N ASN A 161 6.11 20.04 7.93
CA ASN A 161 7.19 20.71 8.62
C ASN A 161 6.71 21.56 9.78
N LYS A 162 7.66 21.83 10.68
CA LYS A 162 7.49 22.72 11.81
C LYS A 162 8.56 23.80 11.75
N ARG A 163 8.14 25.06 11.70
CA ARG A 163 9.01 26.23 11.78
C ARG A 163 8.60 27.01 13.03
N THR A 164 9.51 27.21 13.98
CA THR A 164 9.28 28.03 15.18
C THR A 164 10.27 29.17 15.27
#